data_AF-A0A2N2XQA1-F1
#
_entry.id   AF-A0A2N2XQA1-F1
#
_cell.length_a   1.000
_cell.length_b   1.000
_cell.length_c   1.000
_cell.angle_alpha   90.00
_cell.angle_beta   90.00
_cell.angle_gamma   90.00
#
_symmetry.space_group_name_H-M   'P 1'
#
loop_
_entity.id
_entity.type
_entity.pdbx_description
1 polymer ?
#
loop_
_entity_poly.entity_id
_entity_poly.type
_entity_poly.pdbx_seq_one_letter_code
_entity_poly.pdbx_strand_id
1 'polypeptide(L)'
;MMALNKSVSFLTSIAIIATLAGCSSQMHKAAQGQESQYKQTLASMAGTYTGILPDNKGNEVMITFRLTKANTFTLTKQYLTSDGSLVSDFKGKASWRDTDHGLVVSNADESGFVFRWEDGKLFPIEVEGEPVTVETALKYSLVNENAIAINITTLEGTEWRLVELNGKAITKAAIP
;
A
#
# COMPACT_ATOMS: atom_id res chain seq x y z
N MET A 1 39.12 -11.05 -86.79
CA MET A 1 39.30 -12.01 -85.67
C MET A 1 38.21 -11.74 -84.64
N MET A 2 37.51 -12.81 -84.27
CA MET A 2 36.32 -12.87 -83.42
C MET A 2 36.58 -12.34 -81.99
N ALA A 3 35.65 -11.54 -81.47
CA ALA A 3 35.48 -11.31 -80.05
C ALA A 3 34.31 -12.17 -79.54
N LEU A 4 34.60 -13.12 -78.65
CA LEU A 4 33.64 -13.64 -77.66
C LEU A 4 34.37 -14.53 -76.63
N ASN A 5 34.35 -14.16 -75.34
CA ASN A 5 34.20 -15.16 -74.28
C ASN A 5 33.61 -14.53 -73.00
N LYS A 6 32.72 -15.31 -72.38
CA LYS A 6 31.90 -15.06 -71.17
C LYS A 6 32.79 -15.30 -69.91
N SER A 7 32.49 -14.99 -68.65
CA SER A 7 31.28 -15.04 -67.82
C SER A 7 31.62 -14.54 -66.38
N VAL A 8 30.65 -13.93 -65.68
CA VAL A 8 30.23 -14.13 -64.25
C VAL A 8 31.31 -14.01 -63.14
N SER A 9 31.36 -12.93 -62.33
CA SER A 9 30.58 -12.57 -61.11
C SER A 9 31.32 -12.89 -59.79
N PHE A 10 31.50 -11.92 -58.89
CA PHE A 10 30.95 -11.85 -57.50
C PHE A 10 31.73 -10.86 -56.60
N LEU A 11 31.00 -9.91 -56.00
CA LEU A 11 31.45 -8.93 -55.02
C LEU A 11 31.61 -9.57 -53.62
N THR A 12 32.65 -9.20 -52.88
CA THR A 12 32.78 -9.38 -51.41
C THR A 12 33.46 -8.10 -50.89
N SER A 13 32.80 -7.12 -50.25
CA SER A 13 32.03 -7.06 -49.00
C SER A 13 32.82 -7.55 -47.77
N ILE A 14 33.47 -6.60 -47.07
CA ILE A 14 33.96 -6.79 -45.70
C ILE A 14 33.10 -5.90 -44.81
N ALA A 15 32.15 -6.51 -44.11
CA ALA A 15 31.35 -5.88 -43.07
C ALA A 15 32.06 -6.06 -41.72
N ILE A 16 32.50 -4.96 -41.12
CA ILE A 16 32.90 -4.89 -39.71
C ILE A 16 31.62 -4.56 -38.93
N ILE A 17 30.98 -5.58 -38.34
CA ILE A 17 29.87 -5.36 -37.39
C ILE A 17 30.45 -5.49 -35.99
N ALA A 18 30.63 -4.34 -35.35
CA ALA A 18 31.04 -4.21 -33.97
C ALA A 18 29.95 -4.75 -33.03
N THR A 19 30.41 -5.42 -31.98
CA THR A 19 29.67 -6.08 -30.91
C THR A 19 28.78 -5.11 -30.11
N LEU A 20 27.47 -5.38 -30.07
CA LEU A 20 26.52 -4.83 -29.08
C LEU A 20 25.86 -5.99 -28.33
N ALA A 21 26.56 -6.58 -27.37
CA ALA A 21 26.02 -7.64 -26.49
C ALA A 21 26.27 -7.33 -24.99
N GLY A 22 26.17 -6.05 -24.61
CA GLY A 22 26.48 -5.59 -23.25
C GLY A 22 25.33 -4.99 -22.44
N CYS A 23 24.15 -4.76 -23.01
CA CYS A 23 23.12 -3.91 -22.38
C CYS A 23 21.97 -4.65 -21.67
N SER A 24 21.87 -5.99 -21.73
CA SER A 24 20.74 -6.73 -21.13
C SER A 24 21.00 -7.25 -19.71
N SER A 25 22.26 -7.37 -19.28
CA SER A 25 22.62 -7.96 -17.98
C SER A 25 22.50 -6.98 -16.80
N GLN A 26 22.54 -5.67 -17.04
CA GLN A 26 22.39 -4.65 -16.00
C GLN A 26 20.92 -4.45 -15.58
N MET A 27 19.96 -4.58 -16.51
CA MET A 27 18.53 -4.41 -16.18
C MET A 27 17.99 -5.52 -15.26
N HIS A 28 18.48 -6.76 -15.41
CA HIS A 28 18.03 -7.88 -14.58
C HIS A 28 18.56 -7.78 -13.12
N LYS A 29 19.78 -7.29 -12.93
CA LYS A 29 20.34 -7.03 -11.59
C LYS A 29 19.65 -5.85 -10.90
N ALA A 30 19.34 -4.79 -11.64
CA ALA A 30 18.61 -3.64 -11.11
C ALA A 30 17.19 -4.02 -10.65
N ALA A 31 16.45 -4.77 -11.48
CA ALA A 31 15.11 -5.25 -11.15
C ALA A 31 15.10 -6.18 -9.92
N GLN A 32 16.07 -7.09 -9.80
CA GLN A 32 16.18 -7.96 -8.62
C GLN A 32 16.57 -7.20 -7.34
N GLY A 33 17.41 -6.17 -7.46
CA GLY A 33 17.72 -5.27 -6.34
C GLY A 33 16.49 -4.52 -5.83
N GLN A 34 15.66 -4.01 -6.73
CA GLN A 34 14.41 -3.32 -6.39
C GLN A 34 13.37 -4.26 -5.75
N GLU A 35 13.18 -5.48 -6.29
CA GLU A 35 12.25 -6.45 -5.69
C GLU A 35 12.64 -6.81 -4.25
N SER A 36 13.95 -6.95 -3.98
CA SER A 36 14.46 -7.20 -2.64
C SER A 36 14.17 -6.04 -1.69
N GLN A 37 14.36 -4.80 -2.13
CA GLN A 37 14.05 -3.60 -1.35
C GLN A 37 12.56 -3.51 -1.02
N TYR A 38 11.66 -3.77 -1.99
CA TYR A 38 10.21 -3.73 -1.74
C TYR A 38 9.76 -4.78 -0.71
N LYS A 39 10.33 -5.98 -0.76
CA LYS A 39 10.05 -7.01 0.27
C LYS A 39 10.50 -6.56 1.65
N GLN A 40 11.65 -5.88 1.76
CA GLN A 40 12.13 -5.34 3.02
C GLN A 40 11.23 -4.21 3.54
N THR A 41 10.80 -3.30 2.66
CA THR A 41 9.83 -2.24 3.00
C THR A 41 8.54 -2.85 3.54
N LEU A 42 7.91 -3.78 2.81
CA LEU A 42 6.67 -4.44 3.27
C LEU A 42 6.86 -5.19 4.60
N ALA A 43 7.99 -5.87 4.79
CA ALA A 43 8.29 -6.55 6.05
C ALA A 43 8.45 -5.57 7.23
N SER A 44 8.98 -4.37 6.99
CA SER A 44 9.11 -3.32 8.01
C SER A 44 7.77 -2.70 8.41
N MET A 45 6.78 -2.79 7.52
CA MET A 45 5.41 -2.31 7.73
C MET A 45 4.51 -3.34 8.43
N ALA A 46 4.99 -4.55 8.70
CA ALA A 46 4.15 -5.59 9.29
C ALA A 46 3.56 -5.13 10.63
N GLY A 47 2.25 -5.26 10.79
CA GLY A 47 1.53 -4.75 11.94
C GLY A 47 0.02 -4.73 11.74
N THR A 48 -0.69 -4.26 12.75
CA THR A 48 -2.13 -4.00 12.70
C THR A 48 -2.33 -2.49 12.66
N TYR A 49 -3.20 -2.04 11.76
CA TYR A 49 -3.54 -0.65 11.54
C TYR A 49 -5.04 -0.49 11.67
N THR A 50 -5.48 0.51 12.40
CA THR A 50 -6.91 0.78 12.60
C THR A 50 -7.24 2.23 12.32
N GLY A 51 -8.46 2.47 11.85
CA GLY A 51 -8.95 3.82 11.56
C GLY A 51 -10.29 3.78 10.85
N ILE A 52 -10.84 4.96 10.60
CA ILE A 52 -12.09 5.12 9.85
C ILE A 52 -11.72 5.63 8.46
N LEU A 53 -12.26 5.01 7.41
CA LEU A 53 -12.14 5.47 6.02
C LEU A 53 -13.53 5.62 5.40
N PRO A 54 -13.73 6.53 4.45
CA PRO A 54 -14.94 6.54 3.65
C PRO A 54 -14.94 5.35 2.67
N ASP A 55 -16.08 4.72 2.44
CA ASP A 55 -16.28 3.81 1.30
C ASP A 55 -16.54 4.60 0.00
N ASN A 56 -16.72 3.90 -1.13
CA ASN A 56 -17.04 4.51 -2.42
C ASN A 56 -18.39 5.24 -2.47
N LYS A 57 -19.23 5.11 -1.44
CA LYS A 57 -20.51 5.81 -1.28
C LYS A 57 -20.42 6.96 -0.27
N GLY A 58 -19.26 7.19 0.32
CA GLY A 58 -19.01 8.23 1.32
C GLY A 58 -19.42 7.86 2.74
N ASN A 59 -19.78 6.61 3.03
CA ASN A 59 -20.06 6.17 4.39
C ASN A 59 -18.75 5.98 5.16
N GLU A 60 -18.73 6.39 6.43
CA GLU A 60 -17.59 6.12 7.31
C GLU A 60 -17.60 4.64 7.77
N VAL A 61 -16.51 3.93 7.48
CA VAL A 61 -16.32 2.51 7.77
C VAL A 61 -15.12 2.33 8.68
N MET A 62 -15.28 1.56 9.76
CA MET A 62 -14.14 1.18 10.60
C MET A 62 -13.34 0.11 9.86
N ILE A 63 -12.04 0.35 9.71
CA ILE A 63 -11.10 -0.49 9.00
C ILE A 63 -10.08 -1.04 9.99
N THR A 64 -9.95 -2.37 10.02
CA THR A 64 -8.84 -3.06 10.68
C THR A 64 -8.00 -3.75 9.61
N PHE A 65 -6.81 -3.25 9.36
CA PHE A 65 -5.88 -3.78 8.37
C PHE A 65 -4.68 -4.44 9.07
N ARG A 66 -4.46 -5.72 8.80
CA ARG A 66 -3.33 -6.49 9.35
C ARG A 66 -2.43 -6.95 8.22
N LEU A 67 -1.18 -6.49 8.23
CA LEU A 67 -0.11 -6.88 7.30
C LEU A 67 0.88 -7.81 7.98
N THR A 68 1.21 -8.93 7.35
CA THR A 68 2.22 -9.88 7.84
C THR A 68 3.58 -9.64 7.17
N LYS A 69 4.66 -10.13 7.81
CA LYS A 69 6.01 -10.14 7.23
C LYS A 69 6.14 -11.00 5.96
N ALA A 70 5.15 -11.86 5.69
CA ALA A 70 5.06 -12.66 4.47
C ALA A 70 4.32 -11.93 3.35
N ASN A 71 4.04 -10.63 3.52
CA ASN A 71 3.32 -9.76 2.59
C ASN A 71 1.89 -10.25 2.30
N THR A 72 1.30 -11.00 3.22
CA THR A 72 -0.13 -11.32 3.21
C THR A 72 -0.87 -10.37 4.13
N PHE A 73 -2.14 -10.10 3.82
CA PHE A 73 -2.94 -9.22 4.65
C PHE A 73 -4.32 -9.80 4.96
N THR A 74 -4.94 -9.25 5.99
CA THR A 74 -6.38 -9.31 6.24
C THR A 74 -6.87 -7.89 6.45
N LEU A 75 -7.96 -7.50 5.80
CA LEU A 75 -8.62 -6.23 6.03
C LEU A 75 -10.07 -6.51 6.38
N THR A 76 -10.50 -5.95 7.50
CA THR A 76 -11.87 -6.05 8.01
C THR A 76 -12.53 -4.69 7.90
N LYS A 77 -13.67 -4.64 7.21
CA LYS A 77 -14.58 -3.49 7.15
C LYS A 77 -15.71 -3.74 8.14
N GLN A 78 -15.93 -2.82 9.08
CA GLN A 78 -17.07 -2.82 9.97
C GLN A 78 -17.93 -1.58 9.70
N TYR A 79 -19.13 -1.81 9.17
CA TYR A 79 -20.14 -0.79 8.92
C TYR A 79 -21.05 -0.69 10.14
N LEU A 80 -21.22 0.52 10.66
CA LEU A 80 -22.20 0.80 11.70
C LEU A 80 -23.58 1.00 11.03
N THR A 81 -24.55 0.17 11.39
CA THR A 81 -25.93 0.26 10.89
C THR A 81 -26.90 0.50 12.05
N SER A 82 -28.13 0.92 11.75
CA SER A 82 -29.18 1.08 12.77
C SER A 82 -29.48 -0.21 13.54
N ASP A 83 -29.23 -1.35 12.89
CA ASP A 83 -29.63 -2.68 13.37
C ASP A 83 -28.43 -3.48 13.91
N GLY A 84 -27.24 -2.87 13.98
CA GLY A 84 -26.02 -3.49 14.50
C GLY A 84 -24.76 -3.13 13.72
N SER A 85 -23.88 -4.11 13.51
CA SER A 85 -22.68 -3.94 12.68
C SER A 85 -22.63 -5.01 11.60
N LEU A 86 -22.38 -4.60 10.36
CA LEU A 86 -22.05 -5.52 9.27
C LEU A 86 -20.53 -5.59 9.14
N VAL A 87 -19.98 -6.81 9.17
CA VAL A 87 -18.55 -7.06 9.09
C VAL A 87 -18.24 -7.81 7.80
N SER A 88 -17.25 -7.32 7.06
CA SER A 88 -16.73 -7.98 5.86
C SER A 88 -15.21 -8.11 5.96
N ASP A 89 -14.71 -9.32 5.71
CA ASP A 89 -13.28 -9.64 5.75
C ASP A 89 -12.79 -9.98 4.34
N PHE A 90 -11.63 -9.44 3.99
CA PHE A 90 -10.92 -9.82 2.77
C PHE A 90 -9.44 -10.03 3.04
N LYS A 91 -8.88 -11.00 2.32
CA LYS A 91 -7.52 -11.47 2.49
C LYS A 91 -6.83 -11.50 1.14
N GLY A 92 -5.54 -11.23 1.13
CA GLY A 92 -4.78 -11.20 -0.11
C GLY A 92 -3.30 -11.06 0.12
N LYS A 93 -2.61 -10.65 -0.95
CA LYS A 93 -1.19 -10.29 -0.92
C LYS A 93 -1.05 -8.80 -1.12
N ALA A 94 -0.17 -8.19 -0.35
CA ALA A 94 0.22 -6.81 -0.53
C ALA A 94 1.41 -6.71 -1.47
N SER A 95 1.45 -5.65 -2.25
CA SER A 95 2.59 -5.29 -3.09
C SER A 95 2.96 -3.83 -2.89
N TRP A 96 4.17 -3.48 -3.29
CA TRP A 96 4.63 -2.09 -3.31
C TRP A 96 4.55 -1.55 -4.73
N ARG A 97 4.01 -0.35 -4.88
CA ARG A 97 3.94 0.39 -6.14
C ARG A 97 4.80 1.63 -6.01
N ASP A 98 5.92 1.62 -6.72
CA ASP A 98 6.97 2.64 -6.60
C ASP A 98 6.51 4.03 -7.05
N THR A 99 5.64 4.11 -8.07
CA THR A 99 5.13 5.38 -8.62
C THR A 99 4.42 6.23 -7.58
N ASP A 100 3.73 5.60 -6.64
CA ASP A 100 2.88 6.27 -5.66
C ASP A 100 3.48 6.19 -4.24
N HIS A 101 4.68 5.61 -4.11
CA HIS A 101 5.23 5.13 -2.84
C HIS A 101 4.18 4.38 -2.01
N GLY A 102 3.41 3.55 -2.71
CA GLY A 102 2.12 3.07 -2.26
C GLY A 102 2.12 1.58 -1.94
N LEU A 103 1.58 1.24 -0.77
CA LEU A 103 1.13 -0.10 -0.44
C LEU A 103 -0.16 -0.40 -1.20
N VAL A 104 -0.11 -1.36 -2.11
CA VAL A 104 -1.28 -1.84 -2.85
C VAL A 104 -1.83 -3.08 -2.16
N VAL A 105 -3.13 -3.05 -1.87
CA VAL A 105 -3.86 -4.07 -1.12
C VAL A 105 -5.07 -4.48 -1.93
N SER A 106 -4.95 -5.49 -2.78
CA SER A 106 -6.06 -6.02 -3.58
C SER A 106 -6.23 -7.53 -3.37
N ASN A 107 -7.41 -8.05 -3.69
CA ASN A 107 -7.62 -9.48 -3.91
C ASN A 107 -8.13 -9.69 -5.35
N ALA A 108 -8.46 -10.94 -5.70
CA ALA A 108 -8.92 -11.28 -7.04
C ALA A 108 -10.33 -10.76 -7.37
N ASP A 109 -11.13 -10.41 -6.36
CA ASP A 109 -12.57 -10.21 -6.46
C ASP A 109 -13.01 -8.75 -6.23
N GLU A 110 -12.14 -7.92 -5.63
CA GLU A 110 -12.41 -6.52 -5.30
C GLU A 110 -11.25 -5.61 -5.72
N SER A 111 -11.60 -4.45 -6.28
CA SER A 111 -10.66 -3.34 -6.44
C SER A 111 -10.12 -2.95 -5.07
N GLY A 112 -8.79 -2.97 -4.96
CA GLY A 112 -8.10 -2.85 -3.69
C GLY A 112 -8.07 -1.45 -3.12
N PHE A 113 -7.41 -1.33 -1.96
CA PHE A 113 -6.96 -0.06 -1.41
C PHE A 113 -5.52 0.22 -1.88
N VAL A 114 -5.20 1.49 -2.03
CA VAL A 114 -3.81 1.94 -2.18
C VAL A 114 -3.52 2.94 -1.06
N PHE A 115 -2.44 2.72 -0.31
CA PHE A 115 -2.06 3.56 0.80
C PHE A 115 -0.65 4.12 0.64
N ARG A 116 -0.45 5.39 0.97
CA ARG A 116 0.88 5.92 1.26
C ARG A 116 1.25 5.57 2.70
N TRP A 117 2.48 5.13 2.94
CA TRP A 117 2.97 4.81 4.28
C TRP A 117 3.95 5.87 4.79
N GLU A 118 3.62 6.50 5.92
CA GLU A 118 4.44 7.54 6.56
C GLU A 118 4.29 7.42 8.08
N ASP A 119 5.42 7.40 8.81
CA ASP A 119 5.48 7.43 10.28
C ASP A 119 4.51 6.47 11.00
N GLY A 120 4.42 5.23 10.52
CA GLY A 120 3.53 4.21 11.11
C GLY A 120 2.04 4.43 10.80
N LYS A 121 1.71 5.31 9.85
CA LYS A 121 0.35 5.56 9.38
C LYS A 121 0.19 5.19 7.91
N LEU A 122 -1.02 4.77 7.54
CA LEU A 122 -1.43 4.50 6.16
C LEU A 122 -2.46 5.57 5.75
N PHE A 123 -2.11 6.37 4.76
CA PHE A 123 -2.99 7.39 4.19
C PHE A 123 -3.59 6.87 2.88
N PRO A 124 -4.91 6.85 2.72
CA PRO A 124 -5.54 6.31 1.52
C PRO A 124 -5.26 7.22 0.31
N ILE A 125 -4.79 6.62 -0.78
CA ILE A 125 -4.62 7.25 -2.10
C ILE A 125 -5.75 6.82 -3.02
N GLU A 126 -6.11 5.55 -2.98
CA GLU A 126 -7.25 4.97 -3.68
C GLU A 126 -8.05 4.11 -2.69
N VAL A 127 -9.38 4.22 -2.75
CA VAL A 127 -10.32 3.38 -2.02
C VAL A 127 -11.21 2.67 -3.02
N GLU A 128 -11.18 1.34 -3.01
CA GLU A 128 -11.98 0.50 -3.91
C GLU A 128 -11.80 0.84 -5.39
N GLY A 129 -10.59 1.27 -5.77
CA GLY A 129 -10.21 1.65 -7.13
C GLY A 129 -10.53 3.11 -7.51
N GLU A 130 -11.13 3.89 -6.62
CA GLU A 130 -11.41 5.31 -6.85
C GLU A 130 -10.36 6.19 -6.15
N PRO A 131 -9.84 7.24 -6.81
CA PRO A 131 -8.86 8.13 -6.22
C PRO A 131 -9.48 8.96 -5.08
N VAL A 132 -8.70 9.13 -4.02
CA VAL A 132 -9.09 9.93 -2.85
C VAL A 132 -8.77 11.40 -3.07
N THR A 133 -9.72 12.29 -2.75
CA THR A 133 -9.50 13.74 -2.83
C THR A 133 -8.51 14.21 -1.75
N VAL A 134 -7.82 15.33 -1.99
CA VAL A 134 -6.85 15.89 -1.02
C VAL A 134 -7.48 16.15 0.35
N GLU A 135 -8.70 16.68 0.39
CA GLU A 135 -9.44 16.92 1.63
C GLU A 135 -9.69 15.62 2.43
N THR A 136 -10.10 14.57 1.73
CA THR A 136 -10.32 13.23 2.30
C THR A 136 -9.00 12.62 2.79
N ALA A 137 -7.93 12.73 1.99
CA ALA A 137 -6.62 12.18 2.33
C ALA A 137 -5.99 12.82 3.59
N LEU A 138 -6.35 14.08 3.90
CA LEU A 138 -5.92 14.76 5.13
C LEU A 138 -6.74 14.35 6.36
N LYS A 139 -8.01 13.96 6.16
CA LYS A 139 -8.92 13.59 7.25
C LYS A 139 -8.72 12.16 7.74
N TYR A 140 -8.38 11.24 6.83
CA TYR A 140 -8.40 9.81 7.13
C TYR A 140 -7.03 9.17 7.07
N SER A 141 -6.75 8.32 8.06
CA SER A 141 -5.55 7.48 8.09
C SER A 141 -5.82 6.25 8.94
N LEU A 142 -5.10 5.16 8.66
CA LEU A 142 -5.01 4.01 9.56
C LEU A 142 -3.72 4.13 10.36
N VAL A 143 -3.80 4.01 11.67
CA VAL A 143 -2.65 4.15 12.57
C VAL A 143 -2.20 2.77 13.01
N ASN A 144 -0.91 2.48 12.90
CA ASN A 144 -0.35 1.23 13.42
C ASN A 144 -0.54 1.19 14.94
N GLU A 145 -1.15 0.13 15.45
CA GLU A 145 -1.42 -0.03 16.89
C GLU A 145 -0.14 0.00 17.73
N ASN A 146 1.00 -0.42 17.18
CA ASN A 146 2.29 -0.33 17.87
C ASN A 146 2.95 1.06 17.73
N ALA A 147 2.53 1.88 16.76
CA ALA A 147 2.89 3.30 16.70
C ALA A 147 2.09 4.13 17.71
N ILE A 148 0.99 3.57 18.24
CA ILE A 148 0.34 4.05 19.48
C ILE A 148 1.18 3.61 20.69
N ALA A 149 2.49 3.81 20.64
CA ALA A 149 3.26 4.03 21.85
C ALA A 149 2.92 5.45 22.30
N ILE A 150 1.78 5.61 22.97
CA ILE A 150 1.68 6.69 23.94
C ILE A 150 2.92 6.52 24.81
N ASN A 151 3.81 7.51 24.86
CA ASN A 151 4.84 7.53 25.88
C ASN A 151 4.10 7.63 27.22
N ILE A 152 3.73 6.49 27.81
CA ILE A 152 2.98 6.42 29.07
C ILE A 152 3.81 7.08 30.20
N THR A 153 5.12 7.18 30.02
CA THR A 153 6.03 7.97 30.87
C THR A 153 5.68 9.46 30.95
N THR A 154 4.94 10.04 29.99
CA THR A 154 4.44 11.43 30.09
C THR A 154 3.02 11.55 30.65
N LEU A 155 2.38 10.43 31.01
CA LEU A 155 1.02 10.41 31.57
C LEU A 155 0.99 10.16 33.09
N GLU A 156 2.14 9.95 33.73
CA GLU A 156 2.19 9.88 35.20
C GLU A 156 1.63 11.18 35.80
N GLY A 157 0.63 11.06 36.66
CA GLY A 157 -0.07 12.19 37.27
C GLY A 157 -1.20 12.81 36.43
N THR A 158 -1.55 12.23 35.28
CA THR A 158 -2.71 12.69 34.51
C THR A 158 -4.01 12.05 35.03
N GLU A 159 -4.90 12.87 35.57
CA GLU A 159 -6.24 12.43 36.00
C GLU A 159 -7.21 12.40 34.81
N TRP A 160 -7.72 11.22 34.49
CA TRP A 160 -8.75 11.04 33.48
C TRP A 160 -10.13 11.12 34.11
N ARG A 161 -11.01 11.96 33.54
CA ARG A 161 -12.42 12.06 33.96
C ARG A 161 -13.34 11.78 32.78
N LEU A 162 -14.22 10.79 32.95
CA LEU A 162 -15.32 10.56 32.03
C LEU A 162 -16.30 11.75 32.10
N VAL A 163 -16.40 12.51 31.01
CA VAL A 163 -17.27 13.70 30.93
C VAL A 163 -18.59 13.42 30.21
N GLU A 164 -18.67 12.34 29.43
CA GLU A 164 -19.85 11.97 28.65
C GLU A 164 -19.89 10.46 28.42
N LEU A 165 -21.08 9.87 28.54
CA LEU A 165 -21.33 8.47 28.21
C LEU A 165 -22.63 8.38 27.41
N ASN A 166 -22.56 7.82 26.20
CA ASN A 166 -23.70 7.63 25.31
C ASN A 166 -24.52 8.91 25.05
N GLY A 167 -23.85 10.02 24.70
CA GLY A 167 -24.52 11.28 24.39
C GLY A 167 -25.03 12.04 25.63
N LYS A 168 -24.74 11.54 26.84
CA LYS A 168 -25.20 12.12 28.09
C LYS A 168 -24.03 12.57 28.94
N ALA A 169 -24.02 13.86 29.27
CA ALA A 169 -23.02 14.45 30.15
C ALA A 169 -23.01 13.75 31.53
N ILE A 170 -21.81 13.39 32.00
CA ILE A 170 -21.57 12.85 33.33
C ILE A 170 -21.24 14.03 34.25
N THR A 171 -22.26 14.55 34.93
CA THR A 171 -22.16 15.76 35.76
C THR A 171 -21.68 15.50 37.19
N LYS A 172 -21.41 14.23 37.54
CA LYS A 172 -20.95 13.85 38.87
C LYS A 172 -19.91 12.73 38.75
N ALA A 173 -18.71 12.98 39.27
CA ALA A 173 -17.74 11.92 39.49
C ALA A 173 -18.32 10.95 40.54
N ALA A 174 -18.57 9.71 40.15
CA ALA A 174 -18.69 8.63 41.12
C ALA A 174 -17.28 8.30 41.57
N ILE A 175 -16.86 8.88 42.70
CA ILE A 175 -15.64 8.49 43.39
C ILE A 175 -16.02 7.27 44.23
N PRO A 176 -15.45 6.07 44.01
CA PRO A 176 -15.50 4.98 44.99
C PRO A 176 -14.68 5.31 46.24
#